data_AF-A0A645GSD7-F1
#
_entry.id   AF-A0A645GSD7-F1
#
_cell.length_a   1.000
_cell.length_b   1.000
_cell.length_c   1.000
_cell.angle_alpha   90.00
_cell.angle_beta   90.00
_cell.angle_gamma   90.00
#
_symmetry.space_group_name_H-M   'P 1'
#
loop_
_entity.id
_entity.type
_entity.pdbx_description
1 polymer ?
#
loop_
_entity_poly.entity_id
_entity_poly.type
_entity_poly.pdbx_seq_one_letter_code
_entity_poly.pdbx_strand_id
1 'polypeptide(L)'
;MRGIYEIPGRGYGDDPTARVRVVSDRDWVVTLDISADEYYGAEQVKRALVRYPIKVTRVDVDPARNPFGLALDCYDGTPQRINAPEPTRPAPSGLSPQAPQGGITP
;
A
#
# COMPACT_ATOMS: atom_id res chain seq x y z
N MET A 1 -3.77 12.48 20.74
CA MET A 1 -2.56 11.84 20.16
C MET A 1 -2.90 11.35 18.74
N ARG A 2 -1.94 11.26 17.81
CA ARG A 2 -2.14 10.66 16.49
C ARG A 2 -1.10 9.56 16.24
N GLY A 3 -1.56 8.35 15.93
CA GLY A 3 -0.73 7.25 15.43
C GLY A 3 -0.80 7.17 13.91
N ILE A 4 0.30 6.76 13.27
CA ILE A 4 0.39 6.51 11.82
C ILE A 4 0.97 5.12 11.62
N TYR A 5 0.31 4.32 10.77
CA TYR A 5 0.66 2.93 10.51
C TYR A 5 0.52 2.62 9.02
N GLU A 6 1.36 1.72 8.50
CA GLU A 6 1.14 1.14 7.18
C GLU A 6 -0.18 0.36 7.16
N ILE A 7 -0.83 0.35 5.99
CA ILE A 7 -2.02 -0.48 5.76
C ILE A 7 -1.55 -1.88 5.32
N PRO A 8 -1.92 -2.97 6.01
CA PRO A 8 -1.55 -4.32 5.61
C PRO A 8 -1.96 -4.65 4.16
N GLY A 9 -1.08 -5.33 3.42
CA GLY A 9 -1.29 -5.65 2.01
C GLY A 9 -1.12 -4.45 1.07
N ARG A 10 -0.63 -3.31 1.58
CA ARG A 10 -0.37 -2.09 0.81
C ARG A 10 1.00 -1.48 1.07
N GLY A 11 1.92 -2.26 1.65
CA GLY A 11 3.30 -1.85 1.86
C GLY A 11 4.13 -2.00 0.59
N TYR A 12 5.39 -1.55 0.66
CA TYR A 12 6.37 -1.74 -0.42
C TYR A 12 6.62 -3.23 -0.71
N GLY A 13 6.73 -4.06 0.32
CA GLY A 13 6.99 -5.50 0.16
C GLY A 13 5.86 -6.27 -0.52
N ASP A 14 4.63 -5.74 -0.51
CA ASP A 14 3.48 -6.38 -1.15
C ASP A 14 3.47 -6.16 -2.67
N ASP A 15 3.77 -4.93 -3.13
CA ASP A 15 3.79 -4.58 -4.55
C ASP A 15 4.74 -3.38 -4.83
N PRO A 16 6.05 -3.63 -5.00
CA PRO A 16 7.03 -2.55 -5.20
C PRO A 16 6.74 -1.65 -6.40
N THR A 17 6.26 -2.22 -7.51
CA THR A 17 6.04 -1.48 -8.76
C THR A 17 4.78 -0.63 -8.71
N ALA A 18 3.77 -1.01 -7.91
CA ALA A 18 2.64 -0.14 -7.61
C ALA A 18 2.96 0.96 -6.60
N ARG A 19 3.96 0.77 -5.72
CA ARG A 19 4.33 1.77 -4.70
C ARG A 19 5.32 2.80 -5.19
N VAL A 20 6.21 2.45 -6.12
CA VAL A 20 7.25 3.37 -6.59
C VAL A 20 7.16 3.54 -8.10
N ARG A 21 6.84 4.77 -8.53
CA ARG A 21 6.88 5.17 -9.93
C ARG A 21 8.17 5.94 -10.19
N VAL A 22 9.00 5.43 -11.09
CA VAL A 22 10.20 6.13 -11.56
C VAL A 22 9.78 7.29 -12.47
N VAL A 23 10.29 8.49 -12.18
CA VAL A 23 10.09 9.68 -13.02
C VAL A 23 11.35 9.96 -13.82
N SER A 24 12.52 9.87 -13.19
CA SER A 24 13.84 10.03 -13.80
C SER A 24 14.88 9.13 -13.09
N ASP A 25 16.14 9.26 -13.45
CA ASP A 25 17.26 8.66 -12.73
C ASP A 25 17.49 9.28 -11.34
N ARG A 26 16.85 10.41 -11.06
CA ARG A 26 16.97 11.17 -9.81
C ARG A 26 15.65 11.36 -9.07
N ASP A 27 14.52 11.09 -9.69
CA ASP A 27 13.20 11.43 -9.15
C ASP A 27 12.24 10.25 -9.20
N TRP A 28 11.51 10.08 -8.11
CA TRP A 28 10.51 9.04 -7.94
C TRP A 28 9.25 9.61 -7.30
N VAL A 29 8.12 8.97 -7.56
CA VAL A 29 6.89 9.16 -6.80
C VAL A 29 6.61 7.91 -6.00
N VAL A 30 6.60 8.07 -4.68
CA VAL A 30 6.34 7.01 -3.70
C VAL A 30 4.91 7.14 -3.20
N THR A 31 4.12 6.09 -3.38
CA THR A 31 2.75 5.99 -2.90
C THR A 31 2.72 5.40 -1.51
N LEU A 32 2.43 6.21 -0.50
CA LEU A 32 2.27 5.79 0.89
C LEU A 32 0.79 5.69 1.26
N ASP A 33 0.31 4.47 1.43
CA ASP A 33 -1.04 4.18 1.94
C ASP A 33 -0.96 3.97 3.45
N ILE A 34 -1.41 4.97 4.22
CA ILE A 34 -1.28 5.00 5.68
C ILE A 34 -2.64 5.09 6.38
N SER A 35 -2.74 4.35 7.49
CA SER A 35 -3.81 4.50 8.48
C SER A 35 -3.39 5.51 9.53
N ALA A 36 -4.21 6.53 9.74
CA ALA A 36 -4.03 7.51 10.78
C ALA A 36 -5.14 7.43 11.81
N ASP A 37 -4.75 7.11 13.04
CA ASP A 37 -5.66 6.98 14.18
C ASP A 37 -5.48 8.18 15.12
N GLU A 38 -6.57 8.90 15.40
CA GLU A 38 -6.56 10.00 16.36
C GLU A 38 -7.22 9.54 17.67
N TYR A 39 -6.61 9.88 18.79
CA TYR A 39 -7.02 9.49 20.14
C TYR A 39 -7.25 10.70 21.04
N TYR A 40 -8.30 10.62 21.86
CA TYR A 40 -8.55 11.48 23.01
C TYR A 40 -8.50 10.63 24.29
N GLY A 41 -7.47 10.83 25.11
CA GLY A 41 -7.18 9.90 26.22
C GLY A 41 -6.92 8.48 25.71
N ALA A 42 -7.65 7.51 26.24
CA ALA A 42 -7.60 6.10 25.80
C ALA A 42 -8.57 5.77 24.65
N GLU A 43 -9.42 6.71 24.26
CA GLU A 43 -10.46 6.49 23.24
C GLU A 43 -9.96 6.87 21.85
N GLN A 44 -10.15 5.97 20.88
CA GLN A 44 -9.94 6.29 19.48
C GLN A 44 -11.14 7.09 18.95
N VAL A 45 -10.89 8.31 18.49
CA VAL A 45 -11.94 9.22 17.99
C VAL A 45 -12.05 9.23 16.48
N LYS A 46 -11.02 8.78 15.76
CA LYS A 46 -11.01 8.77 14.29
C LYS A 46 -10.03 7.74 13.75
N ARG A 47 -10.40 7.15 12.61
CA ARG A 47 -9.51 6.41 11.71
C ARG A 47 -9.64 6.97 10.30
N ALA A 48 -8.53 7.29 9.68
CA ALA A 48 -8.50 7.73 8.28
C ALA A 48 -7.44 6.94 7.50
N LEU A 49 -7.86 6.28 6.44
CA LEU A 49 -6.97 5.65 5.48
C LEU A 49 -6.71 6.66 4.36
N VAL A 50 -5.47 7.04 4.16
CA VAL A 50 -5.08 8.10 3.23
C VAL A 50 -3.89 7.66 2.40
N ARG A 51 -3.99 7.89 1.09
CA ARG A 51 -2.92 7.74 0.11
C ARG A 51 -2.19 9.06 -0.06
N TYR A 52 -0.89 9.06 0.21
CA TYR A 52 0.01 10.18 -0.01
C TYR A 52 0.94 9.89 -1.18
N PRO A 53 0.81 10.62 -2.30
CA PRO A 53 1.80 10.56 -3.37
C PRO A 53 2.94 11.52 -3.03
N ILE A 54 4.06 10.98 -2.56
CA ILE A 54 5.24 11.75 -2.13
C ILE A 54 6.27 11.79 -3.25
N LYS A 55 6.77 12.98 -3.60
CA LYS A 55 7.95 13.06 -4.47
C LYS A 55 9.20 12.78 -3.65
N VAL A 56 10.07 11.94 -4.18
CA VAL A 56 11.37 11.64 -3.60
C VAL A 56 12.43 11.99 -4.65
N THR A 57 13.41 12.79 -4.26
CA THR A 57 14.47 13.23 -5.16
C THR A 57 15.85 12.87 -4.61
N ARG A 58 16.78 12.55 -5.51
CA ARG A 58 18.18 12.31 -5.20
C ARG A 58 18.87 13.65 -4.95
N VAL A 59 19.49 13.79 -3.80
CA VAL A 59 20.24 14.98 -3.39
C VAL A 59 21.71 14.62 -3.17
N ASP A 60 22.60 15.46 -3.72
CA ASP A 60 24.04 15.32 -3.55
C ASP A 60 24.46 16.08 -2.28
N VAL A 61 24.41 15.37 -1.15
CA VAL A 61 24.75 15.89 0.19
C VAL A 61 25.74 14.95 0.86
N ASP A 62 26.44 15.44 1.88
CA ASP A 62 27.39 14.65 2.68
C ASP A 62 26.73 13.35 3.21
N PRO A 63 27.23 12.16 2.82
CA PRO A 63 26.69 10.87 3.29
C PRO A 63 26.75 10.69 4.81
N ALA A 64 27.66 11.38 5.52
CA ALA A 64 27.69 11.36 6.97
C ALA A 64 26.47 12.06 7.59
N ARG A 65 25.84 12.99 6.85
CA ARG A 65 24.62 13.70 7.27
C ARG A 65 23.34 13.07 6.73
N ASN A 66 23.39 12.54 5.50
CA ASN A 66 22.29 11.80 4.89
C ASN A 66 22.85 10.59 4.12
N PRO A 67 22.91 9.41 4.74
CA PRO A 67 23.49 8.22 4.12
C PRO A 67 22.69 7.71 2.92
N PHE A 68 21.42 8.13 2.78
CA PHE A 68 20.54 7.70 1.71
C PHE A 68 20.68 8.57 0.45
N GLY A 69 21.14 9.82 0.58
CA GLY A 69 21.16 10.77 -0.54
C GLY A 69 19.78 11.06 -1.15
N LEU A 70 18.71 10.91 -0.35
CA LEU A 70 17.32 11.15 -0.75
C LEU A 70 16.68 12.26 0.09
N ALA A 71 15.73 12.98 -0.51
CA ALA A 71 14.91 13.98 0.15
C ALA A 71 13.44 13.84 -0.27
N LEU A 72 12.52 14.26 0.61
CA LEU A 72 11.10 14.36 0.29
C LEU A 72 10.82 15.75 -0.31
N ASP A 73 10.31 15.79 -1.54
CA ASP A 73 10.01 17.01 -2.30
C ASP A 73 8.48 17.25 -2.36
N CYS A 74 7.87 17.40 -1.19
CA CYS A 74 6.42 17.63 -1.07
C CYS A 74 5.58 16.52 -1.75
N TYR A 75 4.36 16.87 -2.19
CA TYR A 75 3.41 15.94 -2.78
C TYR A 75 3.39 16.03 -4.32
N ASP A 76 3.23 14.89 -4.99
CA ASP A 76 2.97 14.80 -6.44
C ASP A 76 1.50 15.09 -6.79
N GLY A 77 0.65 15.13 -5.77
CA GLY A 77 -0.77 15.47 -5.88
C GLY A 77 -1.43 15.53 -4.52
N THR A 78 -2.70 15.95 -4.49
CA THR A 78 -3.47 16.04 -3.23
C THR A 78 -3.60 14.66 -2.58
N PRO A 79 -3.26 14.49 -1.28
CA PRO A 79 -3.52 13.24 -0.56
C PRO A 79 -4.99 12.84 -0.64
N GLN A 80 -5.25 11.56 -0.92
CA GLN A 80 -6.60 11.06 -1.17
C GLN A 80 -7.05 10.13 -0.05
N ARG A 81 -8.29 10.27 0.42
CA ARG A 81 -8.89 9.22 1.25
C ARG A 81 -9.11 7.96 0.42
N ILE A 82 -8.84 6.81 1.01
CA ILE A 82 -8.96 5.50 0.36
C ILE A 82 -9.81 4.58 1.22
N ASN A 83 -10.43 3.58 0.59
CA ASN A 83 -11.17 2.54 1.30
C ASN A 83 -10.21 1.49 1.87
N ALA A 84 -10.68 0.78 2.90
CA ALA A 84 -10.00 -0.41 3.42
C ALA A 84 -9.78 -1.43 2.28
N PRO A 85 -8.69 -2.22 2.33
CA PRO A 85 -8.53 -3.37 1.44
C PRO A 85 -9.78 -4.26 1.51
N GLU A 86 -10.27 -4.74 0.37
CA GLU A 86 -11.26 -5.82 0.42
C GLU A 86 -10.59 -7.06 1.05
N PRO A 87 -11.28 -7.79 1.94
CA PRO A 87 -10.80 -9.08 2.39
C PRO A 87 -10.59 -9.97 1.17
N THR A 88 -9.43 -10.61 1.07
CA THR A 88 -9.17 -11.61 0.03
C THR A 88 -10.25 -12.67 0.12
N ARG A 89 -11.20 -12.69 -0.82
CA ARG A 89 -12.21 -13.74 -0.87
C ARG A 89 -11.45 -15.05 -1.08
N PRO A 90 -11.57 -16.07 -0.20
CA PRO A 90 -10.98 -17.37 -0.47
C PRO A 90 -11.51 -17.85 -1.82
N ALA A 91 -10.59 -18.31 -2.69
CA ALA A 91 -10.97 -18.87 -3.98
C ALA A 91 -12.06 -19.92 -3.76
N PRO A 92 -13.14 -19.95 -4.58
CA PRO A 92 -14.10 -21.03 -4.48
C PRO A 92 -13.33 -22.34 -4.68
N SER A 93 -13.33 -23.19 -3.64
CA SER A 93 -12.79 -24.53 -3.73
C SER A 93 -13.45 -25.18 -4.94
N GLY A 94 -12.65 -25.54 -5.93
CA GLY A 94 -13.13 -25.98 -7.23
C GLY A 94 -14.22 -27.03 -7.08
N LEU A 95 -15.35 -26.80 -7.76
CA LEU A 95 -16.26 -27.86 -8.13
C LEU A 95 -15.46 -28.81 -9.03
N SER A 96 -15.00 -29.92 -8.48
CA SER A 96 -14.46 -31.04 -9.26
C SER A 96 -15.49 -31.42 -10.33
N PRO A 97 -15.13 -31.51 -11.62
CA PRO A 97 -16.02 -32.09 -12.60
C PRO A 97 -16.27 -33.55 -12.22
N GLN A 98 -17.53 -33.85 -11.89
CA GLN A 98 -17.97 -35.22 -11.63
C GLN A 98 -17.83 -36.00 -12.95
N ALA A 99 -16.94 -37.00 -12.96
CA ALA A 99 -16.78 -37.91 -14.09
C ALA A 99 -18.11 -38.61 -14.40
N PRO A 100 -18.51 -38.76 -15.67
CA PRO A 100 -19.74 -39.46 -16.00
C PRO A 100 -19.60 -40.94 -15.61
N GLN A 101 -20.46 -41.40 -14.70
CA GLN A 101 -20.58 -42.81 -14.36
C GLN A 101 -21.16 -43.56 -15.56
N GLY A 102 -20.37 -44.49 -16.11
CA GLY A 102 -20.83 -45.45 -17.10
C GLY A 102 -21.64 -46.59 -16.46
N GLY A 103 -22.66 -47.06 -17.19
CA GLY A 103 -23.52 -48.20 -16.88
C GLY A 103 -24.98 -47.73 -16.73
N ILE A 104 -25.98 -48.26 -17.42
CA ILE A 104 -26.25 -49.64 -17.86
C ILE A 104 -27.39 -49.66 -18.91
N THR A 105 -27.37 -50.71 -19.72
CA THR A 105 -28.24 -51.10 -20.85
C THR A 105 -29.73 -51.26 -20.51
N PRO A 106 -30.59 -51.48 -21.52
CA PRO A 106 -31.00 -52.86 -21.82
C PRO A 106 -30.72 -53.34 -23.25
#